data_AF-A0A352S1S2-F1
#
_entry.id   AF-A0A352S1S2-F1
#
_cell.length_a   1.000
_cell.length_b   1.000
_cell.length_c   1.000
_cell.angle_alpha   90.00
_cell.angle_beta   90.00
_cell.angle_gamma   90.00
#
_symmetry.space_group_name_H-M   'P 1'
#
loop_
_entity.id
_entity.type
_entity.pdbx_description
1 polymer ?
#
loop_
_entity_poly.entity_id
_entity_poly.type
_entity_poly.pdbx_seq_one_letter_code
_entity_poly.pdbx_strand_id
1 'polypeptide(L)'
;LMENPRARIRYIHAEQYVSDVVKAYQRKAFDEFKRYYHSLDLLLIDDIQFFSGKNRTQEEFFYAFEALIANRAQVIITSDTYPKEITGIDDRLISRFDSGLTVAIEPPELEMRVAILMKKAAAENVSVPEEVAFFVAKHLR
;
A
#
# COMPACT_ATOMS: atom_id res chain seq x y z
N LEU A 1 8.31 1.57 -16.21
CA LEU A 1 7.34 2.66 -15.95
C LEU A 1 7.85 4.02 -16.44
N MET A 2 9.06 4.46 -16.08
CA MET A 2 9.62 5.72 -16.63
C MET A 2 9.73 5.74 -18.17
N GLU A 3 9.83 4.57 -18.80
CA GLU A 3 9.87 4.41 -20.26
C GLU A 3 8.50 4.11 -20.91
N ASN A 4 7.42 4.00 -20.14
CA ASN A 4 6.06 3.79 -20.67
C ASN A 4 5.09 4.86 -20.14
N PRO A 5 4.94 6.00 -20.85
CA PRO A 5 4.03 7.07 -20.46
C PRO A 5 2.54 6.67 -20.47
N ARG A 6 2.19 5.54 -21.10
CA ARG A 6 0.81 5.03 -21.18
C ARG A 6 0.49 4.00 -20.10
N ALA A 7 1.44 3.71 -19.20
CA ALA A 7 1.23 2.76 -18.13
C ALA A 7 0.07 3.20 -17.23
N ARG A 8 -0.83 2.28 -16.95
CA ARG A 8 -2.01 2.48 -16.12
C ARG A 8 -1.65 2.17 -14.68
N ILE A 9 -1.40 3.24 -13.92
CA ILE A 9 -0.98 3.17 -12.53
C ILE A 9 -2.15 3.57 -11.64
N ARG A 10 -2.40 2.79 -10.57
CA ARG A 10 -3.39 3.13 -9.55
C ARG A 10 -2.77 3.06 -8.16
N TYR A 11 -2.83 4.16 -7.43
CA TYR A 11 -2.66 4.20 -5.97
C TYR A 11 -4.02 4.35 -5.29
N ILE A 12 -4.27 3.58 -4.23
CA ILE A 12 -5.52 3.61 -3.46
C ILE A 12 -5.30 3.10 -2.03
N HIS A 13 -6.03 3.63 -1.05
CA HIS A 13 -6.11 3.00 0.28
C HIS A 13 -7.08 1.81 0.23
N ALA A 14 -6.80 0.75 1.00
CA ALA A 14 -7.65 -0.43 1.06
C ALA A 14 -9.10 -0.11 1.47
N GLU A 15 -9.33 0.87 2.36
CA GLU A 15 -10.68 1.32 2.72
C GLU A 15 -11.45 1.88 1.50
N GLN A 16 -10.78 2.65 0.64
CA GLN A 16 -11.40 3.17 -0.58
C GLN A 16 -11.69 2.03 -1.56
N TYR A 17 -10.80 1.03 -1.67
CA TYR A 17 -11.06 -0.16 -2.48
C TYR A 17 -12.30 -0.92 -1.99
N VAL A 18 -12.46 -1.11 -0.67
CA VAL A 18 -13.68 -1.69 -0.07
C VAL A 18 -14.92 -0.88 -0.49
N SER A 19 -14.85 0.45 -0.39
CA SER A 19 -15.95 1.34 -0.79
C SER A 19 -16.31 1.18 -2.27
N ASP A 20 -15.30 1.08 -3.15
CA ASP A 20 -15.49 0.94 -4.59
C ASP A 20 -16.13 -0.39 -4.95
N VAL A 21 -15.72 -1.49 -4.30
CA VAL A 21 -16.36 -2.81 -4.45
C VAL A 21 -17.84 -2.73 -4.08
N VAL A 22 -18.16 -2.17 -2.91
CA VAL A 22 -19.56 -2.04 -2.44
C VAL A 22 -20.40 -1.22 -3.42
N LYS A 23 -19.87 -0.09 -3.91
CA LYS A 23 -20.56 0.76 -4.88
C LYS A 23 -20.77 0.07 -6.23
N ALA A 24 -19.77 -0.66 -6.72
CA ALA A 24 -19.86 -1.39 -7.98
C ALA A 24 -20.95 -2.46 -7.92
N TYR A 25 -21.09 -3.14 -6.77
CA TYR A 25 -22.18 -4.08 -6.51
C TYR A 25 -23.55 -3.41 -6.51
N GLN A 26 -23.72 -2.31 -5.78
CA GLN A 26 -24.98 -1.57 -5.71
C GLN A 26 -25.45 -1.05 -7.08
N ARG A 27 -24.51 -0.63 -7.93
CA ARG A 27 -24.79 -0.04 -9.24
C ARG A 27 -24.86 -1.04 -10.38
N LYS A 28 -24.69 -2.35 -10.12
CA LYS A 28 -24.54 -3.40 -11.15
C LYS A 28 -23.43 -3.10 -12.17
N ALA A 29 -22.41 -2.34 -11.76
CA ALA A 29 -21.27 -1.93 -12.61
C ALA A 29 -20.04 -2.82 -12.38
N PHE A 30 -20.27 -4.08 -11.99
CA PHE A 30 -19.22 -4.95 -11.46
C PHE A 30 -18.23 -5.43 -12.54
N ASP A 31 -18.72 -5.65 -13.76
CA ASP A 31 -17.87 -6.03 -14.89
C ASP A 31 -16.94 -4.89 -15.31
N GLU A 32 -17.38 -3.64 -15.20
CA GLU A 32 -16.54 -2.48 -15.45
C GLU A 32 -15.45 -2.34 -14.38
N PHE A 33 -15.82 -2.51 -13.11
CA PHE A 33 -14.87 -2.56 -12.00
C PHE A 33 -13.76 -3.59 -12.24
N LYS A 34 -14.12 -4.84 -12.58
CA LYS A 34 -13.13 -5.90 -12.88
C LYS A 34 -12.23 -5.54 -14.05
N ARG A 35 -12.82 -5.12 -15.17
CA ARG A 35 -12.04 -4.73 -16.36
C ARG A 35 -11.06 -3.62 -16.04
N TYR A 36 -11.47 -2.62 -15.25
CA TYR A 36 -10.60 -1.53 -14.85
C TYR A 36 -9.38 -2.02 -14.07
N TYR A 37 -9.58 -2.79 -12.98
CA TYR A 37 -8.48 -3.26 -12.15
C TYR A 37 -7.58 -4.29 -12.86
N HIS A 38 -8.14 -5.18 -13.69
CA HIS A 38 -7.36 -6.20 -14.40
C HIS A 38 -6.44 -5.62 -15.49
N SER A 39 -6.69 -4.38 -15.91
CA SER A 39 -5.96 -3.72 -16.99
C SER A 39 -4.96 -2.69 -16.48
N LEU A 40 -4.63 -2.70 -15.19
CA LEU A 40 -3.56 -1.89 -14.62
C LEU A 40 -2.20 -2.53 -14.91
N ASP A 41 -1.19 -1.69 -15.08
CA ASP A 41 0.22 -2.08 -15.18
C ASP A 41 0.92 -2.02 -13.81
N LEU A 42 0.40 -1.20 -12.89
CA LEU A 42 0.83 -1.09 -11.51
C LEU A 42 -0.36 -0.77 -10.59
N LEU A 43 -0.53 -1.60 -9.55
CA LEU A 43 -1.45 -1.33 -8.44
C LEU A 43 -0.65 -1.14 -7.16
N LEU A 44 -0.82 0.02 -6.52
CA LEU A 44 -0.35 0.30 -5.17
C LEU A 44 -1.56 0.37 -4.26
N ILE A 45 -1.59 -0.46 -3.23
CA ILE A 45 -2.64 -0.46 -2.22
C ILE A 45 -2.05 -0.25 -0.84
N ASP A 46 -2.51 0.81 -0.17
CA ASP A 46 -2.10 1.16 1.18
C ASP A 46 -3.00 0.47 2.21
N ASP A 47 -2.46 0.16 3.38
CA ASP A 47 -3.20 -0.25 4.58
C ASP A 47 -4.08 -1.51 4.40
N ILE A 48 -3.51 -2.62 3.92
CA ILE A 48 -4.28 -3.84 3.60
C ILE A 48 -5.04 -4.43 4.80
N GLN A 49 -4.70 -4.07 6.03
CA GLN A 49 -5.42 -4.44 7.25
C GLN A 49 -6.91 -4.07 7.21
N PHE A 50 -7.31 -3.05 6.45
CA PHE A 50 -8.72 -2.69 6.27
C PHE A 50 -9.56 -3.73 5.51
N PHE A 51 -8.94 -4.74 4.90
CA PHE A 51 -9.67 -5.86 4.31
C PHE A 51 -10.18 -6.85 5.34
N SER A 52 -9.69 -6.81 6.59
CA SER A 52 -10.10 -7.72 7.66
C SER A 52 -11.61 -7.82 7.80
N GLY A 53 -12.14 -9.05 7.73
CA GLY A 53 -13.56 -9.36 7.83
C GLY A 53 -14.42 -8.89 6.65
N LYS A 54 -13.83 -8.32 5.60
CA LYS A 54 -14.52 -7.89 4.36
C LYS A 54 -14.47 -8.99 3.30
N ASN A 55 -15.07 -10.14 3.58
CA ASN A 55 -14.97 -11.36 2.75
C ASN A 55 -15.20 -11.12 1.24
N ARG A 56 -16.23 -10.35 0.89
CA ARG A 56 -16.53 -10.01 -0.51
C ARG A 56 -15.39 -9.21 -1.15
N THR A 57 -14.89 -8.19 -0.47
CA THR A 57 -13.78 -7.37 -0.96
C THR A 57 -12.52 -8.21 -1.14
N GLN A 58 -12.22 -9.08 -0.16
CA GLN A 58 -11.07 -9.97 -0.21
C GLN A 58 -11.13 -10.93 -1.40
N GLU A 59 -12.30 -11.52 -1.66
CA GLU A 59 -12.50 -12.40 -2.82
C GLU A 59 -12.27 -11.65 -4.14
N GLU A 60 -12.82 -10.44 -4.27
CA GLU A 60 -12.65 -9.67 -5.52
C GLU A 60 -11.22 -9.17 -5.69
N PHE A 61 -10.56 -8.79 -4.59
CA PHE A 61 -9.15 -8.45 -4.63
C PHE A 61 -8.28 -9.66 -4.99
N PHE A 62 -8.60 -10.86 -4.51
CA PHE A 62 -7.89 -12.08 -4.88
C PHE A 62 -7.93 -12.31 -6.39
N TYR A 63 -9.09 -12.18 -7.03
CA TYR A 63 -9.20 -12.31 -8.49
C TYR A 63 -8.47 -11.18 -9.24
N ALA A 64 -8.54 -9.95 -8.75
CA ALA A 64 -7.81 -8.83 -9.33
C ALA A 64 -6.29 -9.04 -9.23
N PHE A 65 -5.81 -9.51 -8.08
CA PHE A 65 -4.41 -9.85 -7.85
C PHE A 65 -3.94 -10.91 -8.84
N GLU A 66 -4.68 -12.00 -9.00
CA GLU A 66 -4.34 -13.06 -9.96
C GLU A 66 -4.27 -12.57 -11.40
N ALA A 67 -5.23 -11.77 -11.82
CA ALA A 67 -5.23 -11.18 -13.15
C ALA A 67 -4.01 -10.29 -13.38
N LEU A 68 -3.63 -9.48 -12.38
CA LEU A 68 -2.47 -8.61 -12.44
C LEU A 68 -1.16 -9.40 -12.53
N ILE A 69 -0.99 -10.42 -11.69
CA ILE A 69 0.19 -11.29 -11.73
C ILE A 69 0.29 -12.01 -13.07
N ALA A 70 -0.82 -12.57 -13.59
CA ALA A 70 -0.85 -13.22 -14.90
C ALA A 70 -0.44 -12.27 -16.04
N ASN A 71 -0.83 -11.00 -15.93
CA ASN A 71 -0.46 -9.94 -16.88
C ASN A 71 0.94 -9.37 -16.66
N ARG A 72 1.72 -9.90 -15.70
CA ARG A 72 3.03 -9.36 -15.27
C ARG A 72 2.96 -7.90 -14.83
N ALA A 73 1.80 -7.46 -14.35
CA ALA A 73 1.63 -6.15 -13.73
C ALA A 73 2.28 -6.16 -12.34
N GLN A 74 2.78 -5.00 -11.91
CA GLN A 74 3.37 -4.85 -10.59
C GLN A 74 2.25 -4.62 -9.55
N VAL A 75 2.35 -5.30 -8.41
CA VAL A 75 1.48 -5.05 -7.25
C VAL A 75 2.37 -4.67 -6.07
N ILE A 76 2.05 -3.56 -5.41
CA ILE A 76 2.72 -3.07 -4.21
C ILE A 76 1.65 -2.92 -3.13
N ILE A 77 1.91 -3.48 -1.96
CA ILE A 77 0.98 -3.51 -0.83
C ILE A 77 1.74 -3.01 0.39
N THR A 78 1.09 -2.20 1.21
CA THR A 78 1.59 -1.85 2.55
C THR A 78 0.67 -2.44 3.61
N SER A 79 1.22 -2.60 4.80
CA SER A 79 0.50 -3.11 5.97
C SER A 79 1.20 -2.61 7.23
N ASP A 80 0.43 -2.24 8.24
CA ASP A 80 0.96 -1.84 9.56
C ASP A 80 1.54 -3.03 10.32
N THR A 81 1.04 -4.24 10.07
CA THR A 81 1.49 -5.49 10.69
C THR A 81 1.82 -6.53 9.63
N TYR A 82 2.50 -7.62 10.00
CA TYR A 82 2.76 -8.68 9.05
C TYR A 82 1.45 -9.29 8.55
N PRO A 83 1.32 -9.60 7.24
CA PRO A 83 0.11 -10.22 6.68
C PRO A 83 -0.45 -11.40 7.46
N LYS A 84 0.42 -12.24 8.03
CA LYS A 84 0.07 -13.41 8.86
C LYS A 84 -0.59 -13.05 10.19
N GLU A 85 -0.37 -11.85 10.70
CA GLU A 85 -0.90 -11.37 11.97
C GLU A 85 -2.24 -10.64 11.78
N ILE A 86 -2.61 -10.32 10.53
CA ILE A 86 -3.88 -9.66 10.24
C ILE A 86 -5.01 -10.68 10.37
N THR A 87 -5.71 -10.61 11.50
CA THR A 87 -6.87 -11.47 11.75
C THR A 87 -7.98 -11.18 10.73
N GLY A 88 -8.64 -12.21 10.22
CA GLY A 88 -9.80 -12.06 9.33
C GLY A 88 -9.46 -11.74 7.87
N ILE A 89 -8.20 -11.93 7.45
CA ILE A 89 -7.80 -12.04 6.03
C ILE A 89 -7.81 -13.52 5.62
N ASP A 90 -8.28 -13.79 4.40
CA ASP A 90 -8.29 -15.12 3.79
C ASP A 90 -6.85 -15.66 3.63
N ASP A 91 -6.62 -16.91 4.06
CA ASP A 91 -5.33 -17.58 3.99
C ASP A 91 -4.72 -17.57 2.57
N ARG A 92 -5.57 -17.57 1.54
CA ARG A 92 -5.12 -17.48 0.13
C ARG A 92 -4.47 -16.14 -0.16
N LEU A 93 -4.97 -15.04 0.40
CA LEU A 93 -4.35 -13.72 0.27
C LEU A 93 -3.04 -13.66 1.05
N ILE A 94 -3.01 -14.20 2.28
CA ILE A 94 -1.80 -14.27 3.10
C ILE A 94 -0.69 -14.99 2.34
N SER A 95 -0.99 -16.16 1.76
CA SER A 95 -0.04 -16.93 0.95
C SER A 95 0.49 -16.14 -0.25
N ARG A 96 -0.31 -15.25 -0.85
CA ARG A 96 0.12 -14.43 -1.99
C ARG A 96 1.01 -13.29 -1.55
N PHE A 97 0.68 -12.66 -0.43
CA PHE A 97 1.51 -11.60 0.16
C PHE A 97 2.89 -12.14 0.54
N ASP A 98 2.95 -13.37 1.07
CA ASP A 98 4.22 -14.04 1.39
C ASP A 98 5.01 -14.53 0.16
N SER A 99 4.34 -14.79 -0.96
CA SER A 99 4.99 -15.28 -2.18
C SER A 99 5.82 -14.21 -2.92
N GLY A 100 5.64 -12.95 -2.51
CA GLY A 100 6.34 -11.80 -3.09
C GLY A 100 7.59 -11.39 -2.31
N LEU A 101 8.05 -10.17 -2.58
CA LEU A 101 9.10 -9.53 -1.80
C LEU A 101 8.48 -8.82 -0.60
N THR A 102 8.71 -9.34 0.59
CA THR A 102 8.30 -8.72 1.85
C THR A 102 9.48 -8.01 2.49
N VAL A 103 9.34 -6.72 2.75
CA VAL A 103 10.37 -5.89 3.40
C VAL A 103 9.73 -5.21 4.60
N ALA A 104 10.29 -5.45 5.78
CA ALA A 104 9.90 -4.74 6.99
C ALA A 104 10.56 -3.35 7.02
N ILE A 105 9.78 -2.33 7.38
CA ILE A 105 10.31 -0.98 7.66
C ILE A 105 10.40 -0.85 9.17
N GLU A 106 11.61 -0.89 9.69
CA GLU A 106 11.86 -0.73 11.13
C GLU A 106 11.98 0.77 11.50
N PRO A 107 11.64 1.13 12.75
CA PRO A 107 11.87 2.48 13.24
C PRO A 107 13.34 2.91 13.05
N PRO A 108 13.59 4.11 12.51
CA PRO A 108 14.96 4.57 12.27
C PRO A 108 15.73 4.80 13.57
N GLU A 109 17.02 4.48 13.55
CA GLU A 109 17.98 4.84 14.60
C GLU A 109 18.16 6.36 14.72
N LEU A 110 18.76 6.82 15.83
CA LEU A 110 18.89 8.25 16.13
C LEU A 110 19.54 9.04 14.99
N GLU A 111 20.63 8.53 14.43
CA GLU A 111 21.35 9.15 13.32
C GLU A 111 20.45 9.33 12.09
N MET A 112 19.68 8.30 11.75
CA MET A 112 18.73 8.33 10.64
C MET A 112 17.56 9.27 10.94
N ARG A 113 17.06 9.33 12.18
CA ARG A 113 16.01 10.29 12.58
C ARG A 113 16.48 11.73 12.42
N VAL A 114 17.72 12.04 12.80
CA VAL A 114 18.32 13.37 12.59
C VAL A 114 18.40 13.66 11.09
N ALA A 115 18.90 12.73 10.28
CA ALA A 115 18.98 12.91 8.83
C ALA A 115 17.60 13.12 8.17
N ILE A 116 16.58 12.36 8.58
CA ILE A 116 15.20 12.53 8.11
C ILE A 116 14.65 13.90 8.51
N LEU A 117 14.86 14.33 9.74
CA LEU A 117 14.40 15.63 10.25
C LEU A 117 15.06 16.79 9.50
N MET A 118 16.39 16.73 9.32
CA MET A 118 17.14 17.72 8.55
C MET A 118 16.67 17.77 7.09
N LYS A 119 16.42 16.61 6.47
CA LYS A 119 15.89 16.53 5.10
C LYS A 119 14.47 17.10 4.99
N LYS A 120 13.60 16.85 5.98
CA LYS A 120 12.27 17.45 6.06
C LYS A 120 12.36 18.97 6.25
N ALA A 121 13.20 19.44 7.17
CA ALA A 121 13.42 20.87 7.42
C ALA A 121 13.87 21.61 6.15
N ALA A 122 14.82 21.03 5.41
CA ALA A 122 15.27 21.57 4.13
C ALA A 122 14.14 21.61 3.08
N ALA A 123 13.33 20.54 2.98
CA ALA A 123 12.20 20.48 2.03
C ALA A 123 11.11 21.52 2.34
N GLU A 124 10.89 21.82 3.62
CA GLU A 124 9.93 22.82 4.10
C GLU A 124 10.54 24.24 4.18
N ASN A 125 11.80 24.44 3.75
CA ASN A 125 12.54 25.70 3.86
C ASN A 125 12.62 26.25 5.30
N VAL A 126 12.68 25.36 6.29
CA VAL A 126 12.86 25.71 7.70
C VAL A 126 14.33 25.51 8.09
N SER A 127 14.98 26.55 8.60
CA SER A 127 16.33 26.44 9.14
C SER A 127 16.28 25.81 10.54
N VAL A 128 16.78 24.59 10.66
CA VAL A 128 16.92 23.88 11.94
C VAL A 128 18.40 23.63 12.21
N PRO A 129 19.00 24.22 13.26
CA PRO A 129 20.35 23.88 13.68
C PRO A 129 20.46 22.40 14.03
N GLU A 130 21.60 21.77 13.72
CA GLU A 130 21.80 20.33 13.93
C GLU A 130 21.60 19.92 15.40
N GLU A 131 22.01 20.76 16.36
CA GLU A 131 21.79 20.53 17.80
C GLU A 131 20.30 20.45 18.17
N VAL A 132 19.48 21.30 17.54
CA VAL A 132 18.02 21.29 17.70
C VAL A 132 17.44 20.04 17.05
N ALA A 133 17.93 19.66 15.86
CA ALA A 133 17.51 18.45 15.19
C ALA A 133 17.83 17.19 16.02
N PHE A 134 19.02 17.13 16.61
CA PHE A 134 19.43 16.07 17.53
C PHE A 134 18.55 16.04 18.78
N PHE A 135 18.28 17.20 19.38
CA PHE A 135 17.39 17.30 20.55
C PHE A 135 15.99 16.77 20.22
N VAL A 136 15.39 17.19 19.11
CA VAL A 136 14.06 16.75 18.65
C VAL A 136 14.07 15.24 18.37
N ALA A 137 15.03 14.74 17.61
CA ALA A 137 15.15 13.33 17.25
C ALA A 137 15.41 12.38 18.44
N LYS A 138 15.93 12.92 19.55
CA LYS A 138 16.13 12.17 20.80
C LYS A 138 14.84 12.05 21.63
N HIS A 139 13.93 13.03 21.54
CA HIS A 139 12.74 13.10 22.39
C HIS A 139 11.44 12.71 21.69
N LEU A 140 11.38 12.78 20.36
CA LEU A 140 10.28 12.22 19.56
C LEU A 140 10.63 10.79 19.14
N ARG A 141 9.80 9.85 19.60
CA ARG A 141 9.81 8.44 19.19
C ARG A 141 8.64 8.20 18.25
#